data_AF-A0A3A4BCN8-F1
#
_entry.id   AF-A0A3A4BCN8-F1
#
_cell.length_a   1.000
_cell.length_b   1.000
_cell.length_c   1.000
_cell.angle_alpha   90.00
_cell.angle_beta   90.00
_cell.angle_gamma   90.00
#
_symmetry.space_group_name_H-M   'P 1'
#
loop_
_entity.id
_entity.type
_entity.pdbx_description
1 polymer ?
#
loop_
_entity_poly.entity_id
_entity_poly.type
_entity_poly.pdbx_seq_one_letter_code
_entity_poly.pdbx_strand_id
1 'polypeptide(L)'
;MTSDESVVQIHLAAIADRDLKAYSATLHDDVIVVLPNGNRLEGRRSVEDFHREWFADLDWTQELHPLSLVETEGTLSALFEADYRDVDASGAPIHKRNLVSLVFTRTAEGWLLLHDQNTPLPL
;
A
#
# COMPACT_ATOMS: atom_id res chain seq x y z
N MET A 1 -4.37 -21.87 -4.45
CA MET A 1 -4.12 -20.45 -4.74
C MET A 1 -4.96 -20.08 -5.95
N THR A 2 -6.05 -19.36 -5.74
CA THR A 2 -6.72 -18.64 -6.83
C THR A 2 -5.81 -17.48 -7.26
N SER A 3 -6.04 -16.90 -8.44
CA SER A 3 -5.19 -15.84 -9.01
C SER A 3 -5.13 -14.57 -8.16
N ASP A 4 -5.99 -14.43 -7.16
CA ASP A 4 -6.42 -13.13 -6.66
C ASP A 4 -5.82 -12.78 -5.29
N GLU A 5 -5.62 -13.77 -4.40
CA GLU A 5 -4.71 -13.62 -3.25
C GLU A 5 -3.29 -13.24 -3.71
N SER A 6 -2.92 -13.67 -4.92
CA SER A 6 -1.57 -13.47 -5.42
C SER A 6 -1.26 -12.00 -5.73
N VAL A 7 -2.20 -11.20 -6.27
CA VAL A 7 -1.87 -9.79 -6.60
C VAL A 7 -1.66 -8.95 -5.34
N VAL A 8 -2.49 -9.14 -4.33
CA VAL A 8 -2.32 -8.43 -3.05
C VAL A 8 -1.01 -8.81 -2.41
N GLN A 9 -0.66 -10.10 -2.40
CA GLN A 9 0.62 -10.58 -1.89
C GLN A 9 1.81 -10.03 -2.69
N ILE A 10 1.73 -9.99 -4.02
CA ILE A 10 2.78 -9.42 -4.89
C ILE A 10 2.97 -7.94 -4.56
N HIS A 11 1.88 -7.18 -4.44
CA HIS A 11 1.93 -5.77 -4.09
C HIS A 11 2.55 -5.52 -2.72
N LEU A 12 2.10 -6.26 -1.70
CA LEU A 12 2.60 -6.12 -0.33
C LEU A 12 4.05 -6.61 -0.18
N ALA A 13 4.44 -7.66 -0.90
CA ALA A 13 5.82 -8.13 -0.93
C ALA A 13 6.75 -7.08 -1.54
N ALA A 14 6.35 -6.42 -2.62
CA ALA A 14 7.13 -5.34 -3.21
C ALA A 14 7.37 -4.17 -2.23
N ILE A 15 6.38 -3.85 -1.38
CA ILE A 15 6.54 -2.86 -0.30
C ILE A 15 7.51 -3.37 0.76
N ALA A 16 7.30 -4.59 1.28
CA ALA A 16 8.12 -5.17 2.33
C ALA A 16 9.61 -5.27 1.92
N ASP A 17 9.84 -5.64 0.66
CA ASP A 17 11.18 -5.78 0.06
C ASP A 17 11.77 -4.45 -0.42
N ARG A 18 11.02 -3.34 -0.31
CA ARG A 18 11.41 -2.00 -0.83
C ARG A 18 11.75 -2.03 -2.33
N ASP A 19 11.12 -2.93 -3.09
CA ASP A 19 11.33 -3.07 -4.54
C ASP A 19 10.42 -2.11 -5.30
N LEU A 20 10.94 -0.91 -5.58
CA LEU A 20 10.21 0.12 -6.31
C LEU A 20 9.78 -0.34 -7.71
N LYS A 21 10.57 -1.19 -8.36
CA LYS A 21 10.26 -1.66 -9.72
C LYS A 21 9.08 -2.65 -9.68
N ALA A 22 9.11 -3.59 -8.75
CA ALA A 22 8.00 -4.52 -8.54
C ALA A 22 6.74 -3.76 -8.08
N TYR A 23 6.87 -2.79 -7.18
CA TYR A 23 5.78 -1.96 -6.71
C TYR A 23 5.12 -1.18 -7.85
N SER A 24 5.93 -0.46 -8.64
CA SER A 24 5.48 0.29 -9.83
C SER A 24 4.67 -0.57 -10.80
N ALA A 25 5.09 -1.82 -11.02
CA ALA A 25 4.40 -2.75 -11.91
C ALA A 25 2.98 -3.14 -11.44
N THR A 26 2.65 -2.90 -10.17
CA THR A 26 1.32 -3.16 -9.61
C THR A 26 0.38 -1.95 -9.67
N LEU A 27 0.84 -0.77 -10.08
CA LEU A 27 0.04 0.46 -10.02
C LEU A 27 -0.79 0.67 -11.29
N HIS A 28 -2.04 1.08 -11.14
CA HIS A 28 -2.81 1.64 -12.26
C HIS A 28 -2.27 3.04 -12.61
N ASP A 29 -2.41 3.47 -13.86
CA ASP A 29 -1.94 4.81 -14.28
C ASP A 29 -2.68 5.94 -13.52
N ASP A 30 -3.97 5.73 -13.27
CA ASP A 30 -4.85 6.62 -12.49
C ASP A 30 -4.92 6.29 -10.98
N VAL A 31 -3.91 5.61 -10.42
CA VAL A 31 -3.91 5.25 -8.99
C VAL A 31 -4.06 6.49 -8.09
N ILE A 32 -4.83 6.36 -7.01
CA ILE A 32 -4.94 7.37 -5.96
C ILE A 32 -4.49 6.77 -4.63
N VAL A 33 -3.57 7.45 -3.94
CA VAL A 33 -3.17 7.12 -2.58
C VAL A 33 -3.62 8.26 -1.65
N VAL A 34 -4.42 7.93 -0.65
CA VAL A 34 -4.82 8.85 0.43
C VAL A 34 -3.97 8.57 1.67
N LEU A 35 -3.13 9.55 2.03
CA LEU A 35 -2.23 9.46 3.16
C LEU A 35 -2.98 9.64 4.49
N PRO A 36 -2.38 9.23 5.64
CA PRO A 36 -3.01 9.34 6.95
C PRO A 36 -3.50 10.74 7.35
N ASN A 37 -2.91 11.79 6.76
CA ASN A 37 -3.27 13.19 7.01
C ASN A 37 -4.32 13.74 6.04
N GLY A 38 -4.87 12.92 5.14
CA GLY A 38 -5.85 13.31 4.13
C GLY A 38 -5.27 13.94 2.86
N ASN A 39 -3.95 14.10 2.76
CA ASN A 39 -3.30 14.46 1.50
C ASN A 39 -3.46 13.32 0.48
N ARG A 40 -3.50 13.68 -0.81
CA ARG A 40 -3.66 12.73 -1.91
C ARG A 40 -2.48 12.77 -2.84
N LEU A 41 -2.04 11.58 -3.26
CA LEU A 41 -1.14 11.38 -4.38
C LEU A 41 -1.98 10.84 -5.53
N GLU A 42 -1.90 11.47 -6.69
CA GLU A 42 -2.74 11.15 -7.84
C GLU A 42 -1.83 10.80 -9.03
N GLY A 43 -2.09 9.63 -9.61
CA GLY A 43 -1.38 9.08 -10.76
C GLY A 43 -0.09 8.33 -10.39
N ARG A 44 0.26 7.35 -11.24
CA ARG A 44 1.39 6.44 -11.02
C ARG A 44 2.69 7.15 -10.66
N ARG A 45 3.07 8.19 -11.40
CA ARG A 45 4.33 8.91 -11.17
C ARG A 45 4.42 9.53 -9.77
N SER A 46 3.35 10.18 -9.30
CA SER A 46 3.31 10.83 -7.99
C SER A 46 3.47 9.80 -6.87
N VAL A 47 2.78 8.67 -7.02
CA VAL A 47 2.85 7.54 -6.08
C VAL A 47 4.24 6.89 -6.08
N GLU A 48 4.85 6.69 -7.24
CA GLU A 48 6.22 6.17 -7.36
C GLU A 48 7.26 7.07 -6.72
N ASP A 49 7.16 8.39 -6.92
CA ASP A 49 8.13 9.34 -6.37
C ASP A 49 8.05 9.38 -4.84
N PHE A 50 6.84 9.34 -4.27
CA PHE A 50 6.65 9.19 -2.82
C PHE A 50 7.24 7.87 -2.29
N HIS A 51 6.93 6.74 -2.93
CA HIS A 51 7.43 5.44 -2.47
C HIS A 51 8.94 5.29 -2.65
N ARG A 52 9.54 5.95 -3.65
CA ARG A 52 11.00 5.98 -3.83
C ARG A 52 11.70 6.61 -2.62
N GLU A 53 11.17 7.72 -2.12
CA GLU A 53 11.69 8.40 -0.93
C GLU A 53 11.46 7.55 0.31
N TRP A 54 10.25 7.01 0.48
CA TRP A 54 9.92 6.17 1.63
C TRP A 54 10.72 4.85 1.66
N PHE A 55 10.96 4.20 0.52
CA PHE A 55 11.76 2.98 0.43
C PHE A 55 13.26 3.23 0.64
N ALA A 56 13.74 4.45 0.44
CA ALA A 56 15.12 4.81 0.75
C ALA A 56 15.38 4.89 2.27
N ASP A 57 14.32 5.04 3.06
CA ASP A 57 14.36 4.93 4.51
C ASP A 57 14.39 3.46 4.94
N LEU A 58 15.38 3.11 5.76
CA LEU A 58 15.62 1.74 6.22
C LEU A 58 15.14 1.51 7.65
N ASP A 59 14.73 2.56 8.36
CA ASP A 59 14.40 2.47 9.77
C ASP A 59 12.97 2.01 10.01
N TRP A 60 12.07 2.25 9.05
CA TRP A 60 10.68 1.83 9.19
C TRP A 60 10.50 0.31 9.07
N THR A 61 9.55 -0.20 9.84
CA THR A 61 9.00 -1.54 9.70
C THR A 61 7.47 -1.45 9.69
N GLN A 62 6.84 -2.30 8.89
CA GLN A 62 5.38 -2.38 8.81
C GLN A 62 4.95 -3.83 8.84
N GLU A 63 4.10 -4.19 9.80
CA GLU A 63 3.39 -5.46 9.83
C GLU A 63 1.93 -5.24 9.39
N LEU A 64 1.42 -6.14 8.55
CA LEU A 64 0.05 -6.08 8.05
C LEU A 64 -0.74 -7.30 8.50
N HIS A 65 -1.85 -7.04 9.17
CA HIS A 65 -2.80 -8.06 9.60
C HIS A 65 -4.04 -8.02 8.70
N PRO A 66 -4.34 -9.08 7.93
CA PRO A 66 -5.51 -9.09 7.05
C PRO A 66 -6.81 -9.08 7.86
N LEU A 67 -7.71 -8.17 7.51
CA LEU A 67 -9.05 -8.06 8.10
C LEU A 67 -10.14 -8.51 7.13
N SER A 68 -10.00 -8.21 5.85
CA SER A 68 -10.96 -8.60 4.81
C SER A 68 -10.29 -8.71 3.45
N LEU A 69 -10.75 -9.65 2.64
CA LEU A 69 -10.40 -9.81 1.24
C LEU A 69 -11.66 -10.19 0.47
N VAL A 70 -12.12 -9.31 -0.41
CA VAL A 70 -13.35 -9.48 -1.18
C VAL A 70 -13.07 -9.19 -2.63
N GLU A 71 -13.32 -10.17 -3.49
CA GLU A 71 -13.31 -10.00 -4.93
C GLU A 71 -14.72 -10.02 -5.48
N THR A 72 -14.99 -9.10 -6.40
CA THR A 72 -16.20 -9.05 -7.23
C THR A 72 -15.79 -8.92 -8.70
N GLU A 73 -16.75 -8.90 -9.61
CA GLU A 73 -16.46 -8.85 -11.05
C GLU A 73 -15.63 -7.59 -11.41
N GLY A 74 -14.33 -7.81 -11.64
CA GLY A 74 -13.37 -6.79 -12.04
C GLY A 74 -12.80 -5.92 -10.91
N THR A 75 -13.15 -6.18 -9.65
CA THR A 75 -12.64 -5.43 -8.49
C THR A 75 -12.22 -6.36 -7.37
N LEU A 76 -11.08 -6.08 -6.75
CA LEU A 76 -10.64 -6.74 -5.53
C LEU A 76 -10.41 -5.68 -4.46
N SER A 77 -11.06 -5.85 -3.31
CA SER A 77 -10.91 -4.99 -2.14
C SER A 77 -10.22 -5.79 -1.03
N ALA A 78 -9.15 -5.25 -0.49
CA ALA A 78 -8.44 -5.80 0.65
C ALA A 78 -8.38 -4.75 1.77
N LEU A 79 -8.57 -5.19 3.01
CA LEU A 79 -8.47 -4.35 4.20
C LEU A 79 -7.50 -5.00 5.17
N PHE A 80 -6.54 -4.21 5.65
CA PHE A 80 -5.54 -4.60 6.63
C PHE A 80 -5.57 -3.65 7.82
N GLU A 81 -5.17 -4.17 8.97
CA GLU A 81 -4.60 -3.33 10.01
C GLU A 81 -3.08 -3.30 9.83
N ALA A 82 -2.49 -2.10 9.84
CA ALA A 82 -1.05 -1.89 9.79
C ALA A 82 -0.51 -1.46 11.16
N ASP A 83 0.48 -2.19 11.67
CA ASP A 83 1.36 -1.78 12.77
C ASP A 83 2.64 -1.21 12.14
N TYR A 84 2.75 0.13 12.17
CA TYR A 84 3.88 0.87 11.59
C TYR A 84 4.78 1.39 12.70
N ARG A 85 6.08 1.10 12.58
CA ARG A 85 7.13 1.54 13.51
C ARG A 85 8.25 2.18 12.75
N ASP A 86 8.83 3.21 13.32
CA ASP A 86 9.88 4.01 12.69
C ASP A 86 10.63 4.81 13.77
N VAL A 87 11.68 5.54 13.41
CA VAL A 87 12.35 6.51 14.27
C VAL A 87 12.37 7.87 13.58
N ASP A 88 12.12 8.94 14.35
CA ASP A 88 12.25 10.29 13.79
C ASP A 88 13.73 10.72 13.68
N ALA A 89 13.96 11.89 13.09
CA ALA A 89 15.31 12.44 12.93
C ALA A 89 16.06 12.69 14.25
N SER A 90 15.37 12.71 15.40
CA SER A 90 15.97 12.81 16.73
C SER A 90 16.26 11.44 17.37
N GLY A 91 15.87 10.35 16.70
CA GLY A 91 15.95 8.98 17.20
C GLY A 91 14.79 8.59 18.12
N ALA A 92 13.73 9.40 18.20
CA ALA A 92 12.56 9.08 19.01
C ALA A 92 11.67 8.06 18.27
N PRO A 93 11.14 7.03 18.96
CA PRO A 93 10.32 6.02 18.32
C PRO A 93 8.98 6.60 17.89
N ILE A 94 8.60 6.29 16.65
CA ILE A 94 7.26 6.49 16.10
C ILE A 94 6.56 5.14 16.10
N HIS A 95 5.32 5.12 16.57
CA HIS A 95 4.44 3.96 16.46
C HIS A 95 3.05 4.43 16.06
N LYS A 96 2.52 3.88 14.96
CA LYS A 96 1.23 4.25 14.38
C LYS A 96 0.46 2.98 14.03
N ARG A 97 -0.84 2.99 14.27
CA ARG A 97 -1.77 1.96 13.77
C ARG A 97 -2.71 2.59 12.74
N ASN A 98 -2.88 1.93 11.61
CA ASN A 98 -3.76 2.39 10.54
C ASN A 98 -4.64 1.25 10.02
N LEU A 99 -5.82 1.59 9.53
CA LEU A 99 -6.52 0.76 8.55
C LEU A 99 -6.00 1.10 7.16
N VAL A 100 -5.56 0.09 6.42
CA VAL A 100 -5.09 0.21 5.03
C VAL A 100 -6.09 -0.49 4.13
N SER A 101 -6.80 0.30 3.31
CA SER A 101 -7.72 -0.23 2.31
C SER A 101 -7.07 -0.15 0.94
N LEU A 102 -6.96 -1.31 0.29
CA LEU A 102 -6.44 -1.43 -1.07
C LEU A 102 -7.57 -1.87 -2.00
N VAL A 103 -7.71 -1.20 -3.13
CA VAL A 103 -8.65 -1.57 -4.19
C VAL A 103 -7.87 -1.77 -5.48
N PHE A 104 -7.98 -2.97 -6.02
CA PHE A 104 -7.42 -3.36 -7.30
C PHE A 104 -8.53 -3.46 -8.34
N THR A 105 -8.21 -3.11 -9.57
CA THR A 105 -9.08 -3.27 -10.74
C THR A 105 -8.46 -4.23 -11.74
N ARG A 106 -9.30 -5.01 -12.42
CA ARG A 106 -8.87 -5.93 -13.46
C ARG A 106 -8.75 -5.19 -14.79
N THR A 107 -7.57 -5.24 -15.40
CA THR A 107 -7.28 -4.79 -16.77
C THR A 107 -7.10 -6.01 -17.70
N ALA A 108 -6.79 -5.75 -18.98
CA ALA A 108 -6.45 -6.82 -19.92
C ALA A 108 -5.11 -7.50 -19.58
N GLU A 109 -4.21 -6.77 -18.91
CA GLU A 109 -2.86 -7.17 -18.55
C GLU A 109 -2.77 -7.81 -17.16
N GLY A 110 -3.80 -7.66 -16.33
CA GLY A 110 -3.86 -8.24 -14.99
C GLY A 110 -4.57 -7.34 -13.99
N TRP A 111 -4.30 -7.56 -12.72
CA TRP A 111 -4.83 -6.74 -11.64
C TRP A 111 -3.86 -5.60 -11.32
N LEU A 112 -4.36 -4.38 -11.20
CA LEU A 112 -3.58 -3.20 -10.82
C LEU A 112 -4.25 -2.45 -9.67
N LEU A 113 -3.46 -1.91 -8.74
CA LEU A 113 -3.90 -1.07 -7.65
C LEU A 113 -4.48 0.23 -8.22
N LEU A 114 -5.76 0.47 -7.96
CA LEU A 114 -6.46 1.69 -8.34
C LEU A 114 -6.58 2.68 -7.17
N HIS A 115 -6.68 2.17 -5.94
CA HIS A 115 -6.83 3.02 -4.76
C HIS A 115 -6.16 2.41 -3.52
N ASP A 116 -5.43 3.24 -2.78
CA ASP A 116 -4.91 2.95 -1.44
C ASP A 116 -5.33 4.08 -0.51
N GLN A 117 -5.85 3.72 0.66
CA GLN A 117 -6.15 4.69 1.70
C GLN A 117 -5.70 4.19 3.06
N ASN A 118 -4.95 5.07 3.74
CA ASN A 118 -4.49 4.89 5.09
C ASN A 118 -5.34 5.73 6.04
N THR A 119 -6.02 5.09 6.98
CA THR A 119 -6.86 5.76 7.99
C THR A 119 -6.28 5.50 9.38
N PRO A 120 -5.82 6.54 10.11
CA PRO A 120 -5.33 6.37 11.47
C PRO A 120 -6.37 5.72 12.37
N LEU A 121 -5.93 4.74 13.15
CA LEU A 121 -6.73 4.23 14.27
C LEU A 121 -6.54 5.14 15.50
N PRO A 122 -7.56 5.25 16.36
CA PRO A 122 -7.42 5.93 17.64
C PRO A 122 -6.28 5.31 18.47
N LEU A 123 -5.60 6.16 19.26
CA LEU A 123 -4.64 5.73 20.27
C LEU A 123 -5.33 4.97 21.42
#